data_AF-A0A1R2CUW8-F1
#
_entry.id   AF-A0A1R2CUW8-F1
#
_cell.length_a   1.000
_cell.length_b   1.000
_cell.length_c   1.000
_cell.angle_alpha   90.00
_cell.angle_beta   90.00
_cell.angle_gamma   90.00
#
_symmetry.space_group_name_H-M   'P 1'
#
loop_
_entity.id
_entity.type
_entity.pdbx_description
1 polymer ?
#
loop_
_entity_poly.entity_id
_entity_poly.type
_entity_poly.pdbx_seq_one_letter_code
_entity_poly.pdbx_strand_id
1 'polypeptide(L)'
;MDSEQSKEVIVDKTLVNKLLKKLTSLFYDELKTVCDTAGYHIADLMPKSKENFIEKGSPSDVESLRFLHYEENRIAKIMKISSDIASNPESHLYKSPSTIQLMKQLNLNVVSQRIGSRTASFNNGEAHKSFHRPQDIIQYNYEREKEKYHRSLKMIEKISGIKEEALRKKEEKIKKIVDRDKKLQADRMKKDEEHEKYTQMQNEKRKSILQKKSQIEENIRIQCCNIGTLLEKRMNLLSDRDKKILREKMRRNQEKIRERINNDFQKIIMDEIRIKDEEREVEKMMQDLQLKIESRVRQYESNVKKRIQTARCHSVKVEQRFTQNLLEENQKQEEKLKKMIDKTMKCEEKKDKKATLSKESAEKMKTEIEKSFDRHNRGVKDINEAEIKRLEDIEQREKEKRKSFNIIKSQIKVLYLEKKHQNSYRERKQSAKYSRTQENYMKYKEKVLEKHQRQQQVAEEIKIHKDLLSNLKRRNNFEVQDARSVYSSPAKMKSVSVHERDAMSLQNF
;
A
#
# COMPACT_ATOMS: atom_id res chain seq x y z
N MET A 1 13.00 -50.08 -12.66
CA MET A 1 13.10 -49.13 -11.52
C MET A 1 14.39 -48.38 -11.73
N ASP A 2 14.35 -47.44 -12.65
CA ASP A 2 15.52 -47.19 -13.50
C ASP A 2 16.27 -45.97 -12.98
N SER A 3 17.60 -46.08 -12.97
CA SER A 3 18.45 -45.08 -12.34
C SER A 3 18.51 -43.82 -13.21
N GLU A 4 17.93 -42.72 -12.72
CA GLU A 4 18.26 -41.38 -13.21
C GLU A 4 19.73 -41.07 -12.85
N GLN A 5 20.65 -41.60 -13.67
CA GLN A 5 22.01 -41.11 -13.72
C GLN A 5 21.95 -39.62 -14.09
N SER A 6 22.44 -38.77 -13.19
CA SER A 6 22.58 -37.33 -13.45
C SER A 6 23.64 -37.12 -14.53
N LYS A 7 23.21 -37.10 -15.79
CA LYS A 7 24.09 -36.88 -16.95
C LYS A 7 24.78 -35.52 -16.81
N GLU A 8 26.10 -35.54 -16.72
CA GLU A 8 26.92 -34.33 -16.76
C GLU A 8 26.80 -33.66 -18.13
N VAL A 9 26.70 -32.33 -18.15
CA VAL A 9 26.57 -31.55 -19.38
C VAL A 9 27.95 -31.36 -20.00
N ILE A 10 28.41 -32.38 -20.74
CA ILE A 10 29.63 -32.33 -21.53
C ILE A 10 29.39 -31.45 -22.76
N VAL A 11 29.57 -30.14 -22.59
CA VAL A 11 29.70 -29.21 -23.73
C VAL A 11 30.97 -29.56 -24.50
N ASP A 12 30.85 -29.96 -25.77
CA ASP A 12 32.01 -30.18 -26.64
C ASP A 12 32.68 -28.84 -26.96
N LYS A 13 33.61 -28.44 -26.08
CA LYS A 13 34.41 -27.21 -26.20
C LYS A 13 35.22 -27.20 -27.51
N THR A 14 35.56 -28.36 -28.07
CA THR A 14 36.25 -28.48 -29.37
C THR A 14 35.34 -28.19 -30.55
N LEU A 15 34.11 -28.70 -30.56
CA LEU A 15 33.10 -28.39 -31.59
C LEU A 15 32.66 -26.92 -31.50
N VAL A 16 32.39 -26.42 -30.28
CA VAL A 16 32.03 -25.01 -30.04
C VAL A 16 33.13 -24.08 -30.54
N ASN A 17 34.40 -24.31 -30.20
CA ASN A 17 35.51 -23.49 -30.71
C ASN A 17 35.70 -23.59 -32.24
N LYS A 18 35.44 -24.74 -32.87
CA LYS A 18 35.45 -24.88 -34.34
C LYS A 18 34.35 -24.06 -35.01
N LEU A 19 33.12 -24.12 -34.48
CA LEU A 19 31.97 -23.37 -34.99
C LEU A 19 32.17 -21.86 -34.82
N LEU A 20 32.63 -21.41 -33.65
CA LEU A 20 33.00 -20.02 -33.38
C LEU A 20 34.07 -19.50 -34.33
N LYS A 21 35.18 -20.25 -34.50
CA LYS A 21 36.25 -19.84 -35.41
C LYS A 21 35.74 -19.64 -36.84
N LYS A 22 34.84 -20.53 -37.30
CA LYS A 22 34.19 -20.46 -38.62
C LYS A 22 33.20 -19.28 -38.75
N LEU A 23 32.48 -18.94 -37.68
CA LEU A 23 31.64 -17.74 -37.61
C LEU A 23 32.48 -16.46 -37.69
N THR A 24 33.51 -16.34 -36.85
CA THR A 24 34.39 -15.17 -36.80
C THR A 24 35.22 -14.97 -38.07
N SER A 25 35.44 -16.02 -38.87
CA SER A 25 36.17 -15.93 -40.15
C SER A 25 35.28 -15.59 -41.35
N LEU A 26 33.96 -15.80 -41.25
CA LEU A 26 33.02 -15.60 -42.37
C LEU A 26 32.15 -14.34 -42.20
N PHE A 27 31.89 -13.92 -40.97
CA PHE A 27 30.94 -12.85 -40.64
C PHE A 27 31.55 -11.84 -39.65
N TYR A 28 32.85 -11.53 -39.80
CA TYR A 28 33.61 -10.74 -38.82
C TYR A 28 32.99 -9.36 -38.55
N ASP A 29 32.69 -8.59 -39.59
CA ASP A 29 32.17 -7.22 -39.45
C ASP A 29 30.72 -7.18 -38.97
N GLU A 30 29.90 -8.16 -39.36
CA GLU A 30 28.53 -8.33 -38.85
C GLU A 30 28.55 -8.68 -37.36
N LEU A 31 29.39 -9.66 -36.96
CA LEU A 31 29.60 -10.01 -35.56
C LEU A 31 30.13 -8.85 -34.75
N LYS A 32 31.09 -8.08 -35.30
CA LYS A 32 31.62 -6.88 -34.64
C LYS A 32 30.50 -5.85 -34.41
N THR A 33 29.70 -5.57 -35.42
CA THR A 33 28.56 -4.63 -35.33
C THR A 33 27.54 -5.07 -34.26
N VAL A 34 27.26 -6.37 -34.13
CA VAL A 34 26.41 -6.92 -33.07
C VAL A 34 27.08 -6.87 -31.69
N CYS A 35 28.39 -7.12 -31.59
CA CYS A 35 29.14 -6.95 -30.35
C CYS A 35 29.04 -5.50 -29.86
N ASP A 36 29.35 -4.55 -30.75
CA ASP A 36 29.40 -3.12 -30.45
C ASP A 36 27.99 -2.60 -30.04
N THR A 37 26.91 -3.06 -30.69
CA THR A 37 25.52 -2.73 -30.26
C THR A 37 25.09 -3.44 -28.98
N ALA A 38 25.62 -4.62 -28.67
CA ALA A 38 25.37 -5.32 -27.40
C ALA A 38 26.27 -4.83 -26.23
N GLY A 39 27.16 -3.87 -26.47
CA GLY A 39 28.08 -3.32 -25.47
C GLY A 39 29.29 -4.22 -25.16
N TYR A 40 29.69 -5.09 -26.08
CA TYR A 40 30.82 -6.00 -25.94
C TYR A 40 31.88 -5.71 -27.02
N HIS A 41 33.16 -5.89 -26.69
CA HIS A 41 34.22 -5.78 -27.70
C HIS A 41 34.51 -7.16 -28.32
N ILE A 42 34.58 -7.26 -29.65
CA ILE A 42 34.74 -8.56 -30.34
C ILE A 42 35.97 -9.38 -29.87
N ALA A 43 37.02 -8.72 -29.37
CA ALA A 43 38.21 -9.35 -28.78
C ALA A 43 37.94 -10.15 -27.48
N ASP A 44 36.76 -10.01 -26.86
CA ASP A 44 36.35 -10.84 -25.72
C ASP A 44 35.86 -12.22 -26.14
N LEU A 45 35.34 -12.36 -27.37
CA LEU A 45 34.81 -13.61 -27.91
C LEU A 45 35.90 -14.47 -28.57
N MET A 46 37.02 -13.85 -28.93
CA MET A 46 38.18 -14.52 -29.52
C MET A 46 38.87 -15.45 -28.52
N PRO A 47 39.29 -16.66 -28.92
CA PRO A 47 40.06 -17.55 -28.04
C PRO A 47 41.44 -16.95 -27.76
N LYS A 48 41.85 -16.96 -26.49
CA LYS A 48 43.20 -16.58 -26.04
C LYS A 48 43.98 -17.83 -25.65
N SER A 49 45.29 -17.87 -25.92
CA SER A 49 46.15 -18.97 -25.48
C SER A 49 46.22 -19.01 -23.95
N LYS A 50 46.39 -20.22 -23.36
CA LYS A 50 46.61 -20.36 -21.91
C LYS A 50 47.89 -19.64 -21.47
N GLU A 51 48.87 -19.55 -22.36
CA GLU A 51 50.15 -18.85 -22.17
C GLU A 51 49.99 -17.36 -21.86
N ASN A 52 48.97 -16.70 -22.41
CA ASN A 52 48.68 -15.28 -22.15
C ASN A 52 48.17 -15.00 -20.72
N PHE A 53 47.98 -16.04 -19.89
CA PHE A 53 47.61 -15.93 -18.47
C PHE A 53 48.76 -16.25 -17.50
N ILE A 54 49.98 -16.50 -18.00
CA ILE A 54 51.16 -16.83 -17.19
C ILE A 54 51.78 -15.54 -16.61
N GLU A 55 51.26 -15.08 -15.46
CA GLU A 55 52.00 -14.15 -14.59
C GLU A 55 53.14 -14.91 -13.89
N LYS A 56 54.40 -14.57 -14.20
CA LYS A 56 55.60 -15.19 -13.61
C LYS A 56 55.53 -15.21 -12.06
N GLY A 57 55.37 -16.41 -11.50
CA GLY A 57 55.28 -16.64 -10.04
C GLY A 57 53.88 -17.03 -9.54
N SER A 58 52.91 -17.24 -10.44
CA SER A 58 51.59 -17.77 -10.09
C SER A 58 51.62 -19.25 -9.70
N PRO A 59 50.75 -19.73 -8.78
CA PRO A 59 50.50 -21.16 -8.60
C PRO A 59 49.66 -21.74 -9.75
N SER A 60 50.02 -22.93 -10.23
CA SER A 60 49.38 -23.68 -11.34
C SER A 60 47.84 -23.75 -11.30
N ASP A 61 47.32 -23.84 -10.08
CA ASP A 61 45.91 -24.06 -9.81
C ASP A 61 45.12 -22.75 -10.02
N VAL A 62 45.74 -21.62 -9.67
CA VAL A 62 45.19 -20.27 -9.88
C VAL A 62 45.20 -19.90 -11.36
N GLU A 63 46.25 -20.26 -12.09
CA GLU A 63 46.32 -20.09 -13.56
C GLU A 63 45.19 -20.87 -14.26
N SER A 64 44.99 -22.12 -13.85
CA SER A 64 43.99 -22.99 -14.45
C SER A 64 42.56 -22.56 -14.10
N LEU A 65 42.31 -22.09 -12.86
CA LEU A 65 41.03 -21.47 -12.47
C LEU A 65 40.76 -20.16 -13.22
N ARG A 66 41.75 -19.26 -13.35
CA ARG A 66 41.61 -18.01 -14.13
C ARG A 66 41.28 -18.28 -15.60
N PHE A 67 41.96 -19.25 -16.22
CA PHE A 67 41.71 -19.64 -17.61
C PHE A 67 40.32 -20.26 -17.80
N LEU A 68 39.91 -21.16 -16.90
CA LEU A 68 38.56 -21.73 -16.91
C LEU A 68 37.48 -20.65 -16.77
N HIS A 69 37.65 -19.72 -15.83
CA HIS A 69 36.68 -18.64 -15.64
C HIS A 69 36.65 -17.64 -16.80
N TYR A 70 37.77 -17.42 -17.49
CA TYR A 70 37.78 -16.67 -18.76
C TYR A 70 36.97 -17.38 -19.84
N GLU A 71 37.20 -18.68 -20.05
CA GLU A 71 36.45 -19.48 -21.04
C GLU A 71 34.94 -19.55 -20.70
N GLU A 72 34.58 -19.68 -19.43
CA GLU A 72 33.17 -19.63 -18.97
C GLU A 72 32.50 -18.30 -19.30
N ASN A 73 33.13 -17.17 -18.93
CA ASN A 73 32.59 -15.84 -19.23
C ASN A 73 32.52 -15.57 -20.74
N ARG A 74 33.51 -16.04 -21.50
CA ARG A 74 33.54 -15.98 -22.97
C ARG A 74 32.37 -16.75 -23.57
N ILE A 75 32.16 -18.01 -23.16
CA ILE A 75 31.02 -18.83 -23.58
C ILE A 75 29.67 -18.17 -23.20
N ALA A 76 29.55 -17.61 -21.99
CA ALA A 76 28.34 -16.93 -21.54
C ALA A 76 28.01 -15.68 -22.39
N LYS A 77 29.01 -14.85 -22.73
CA LYS A 77 28.85 -13.72 -23.66
C LYS A 77 28.37 -14.18 -25.04
N ILE A 78 28.94 -15.26 -25.56
CA ILE A 78 28.58 -15.84 -26.87
C ILE A 78 27.14 -16.37 -26.85
N MET A 79 26.73 -17.07 -25.79
CA MET A 79 25.35 -17.56 -25.63
C MET A 79 24.35 -16.39 -25.55
N LYS A 80 24.70 -15.32 -24.82
CA LYS A 80 23.85 -14.12 -24.75
C LYS A 80 23.69 -13.49 -26.15
N ILE A 81 24.78 -13.27 -26.87
CA ILE A 81 24.73 -12.71 -28.25
C ILE A 81 23.90 -13.62 -29.18
N SER A 82 24.02 -14.95 -29.06
CA SER A 82 23.16 -15.89 -29.82
C SER A 82 21.67 -15.73 -29.50
N SER A 83 21.32 -15.51 -28.22
CA SER A 83 19.95 -15.25 -27.77
C SER A 83 19.43 -13.88 -28.22
N ASP A 84 20.25 -12.83 -28.11
CA ASP A 84 19.91 -11.46 -28.46
C ASP A 84 19.68 -11.33 -29.98
N ILE A 85 20.50 -12.00 -30.81
CA ILE A 85 20.25 -12.16 -32.26
C ILE A 85 18.96 -12.94 -32.51
N ALA A 86 18.79 -14.11 -31.85
CA ALA A 86 17.66 -15.00 -32.12
C ALA A 86 16.29 -14.44 -31.68
N SER A 87 16.29 -13.42 -30.82
CA SER A 87 15.09 -12.72 -30.35
C SER A 87 14.74 -11.45 -31.15
N ASN A 88 15.61 -11.01 -32.09
CA ASN A 88 15.44 -9.77 -32.84
C ASN A 88 15.25 -10.02 -34.36
N PRO A 89 14.00 -10.08 -34.87
CA PRO A 89 13.68 -10.55 -36.21
C PRO A 89 14.09 -9.60 -37.35
N GLU A 90 14.44 -8.33 -37.06
CA GLU A 90 14.91 -7.37 -38.08
C GLU A 90 16.44 -7.43 -38.29
N SER A 91 17.16 -8.26 -37.53
CA SER A 91 18.61 -8.37 -37.67
C SER A 91 19.01 -8.92 -39.05
N HIS A 92 19.83 -8.16 -39.79
CA HIS A 92 20.20 -8.47 -41.20
C HIS A 92 20.88 -9.85 -41.38
N LEU A 93 21.45 -10.42 -40.31
CA LEU A 93 22.00 -11.77 -40.22
C LEU A 93 21.03 -12.89 -40.66
N TYR A 94 19.72 -12.67 -40.57
CA TYR A 94 18.70 -13.63 -41.02
C TYR A 94 18.54 -13.74 -42.54
N LYS A 95 19.30 -12.99 -43.34
CA LYS A 95 19.22 -13.04 -44.82
C LYS A 95 20.04 -14.17 -45.45
N SER A 96 20.88 -14.86 -44.68
CA SER A 96 21.73 -15.97 -45.14
C SER A 96 21.26 -17.34 -44.58
N PRO A 97 20.85 -18.30 -45.43
CA PRO A 97 20.47 -19.65 -44.97
C PRO A 97 21.59 -20.40 -44.25
N SER A 98 22.85 -20.19 -44.64
CA SER A 98 24.01 -20.85 -44.00
C SER A 98 24.29 -20.30 -42.60
N THR A 99 24.10 -18.98 -42.40
CA THR A 99 24.20 -18.34 -41.09
C THR A 99 23.10 -18.84 -40.15
N ILE A 100 21.85 -18.91 -40.65
CA ILE A 100 20.73 -19.51 -39.90
C ILE A 100 21.01 -20.97 -39.53
N GLN A 101 21.53 -21.78 -40.44
CA GLN A 101 21.81 -23.18 -40.18
C GLN A 101 22.92 -23.36 -39.12
N LEU A 102 23.96 -22.53 -39.15
CA LEU A 102 25.04 -22.57 -38.15
C LEU A 102 24.57 -22.08 -36.77
N MET A 103 23.76 -21.02 -36.71
CA MET A 103 23.16 -20.52 -35.46
C MET A 103 22.15 -21.53 -34.88
N LYS A 104 21.38 -22.22 -35.73
CA LYS A 104 20.53 -23.34 -35.30
C LYS A 104 21.35 -24.51 -34.75
N GLN A 105 22.51 -24.84 -35.33
CA GLN A 105 23.42 -25.87 -34.77
C GLN A 105 23.99 -25.48 -33.40
N LEU A 106 24.31 -24.19 -33.19
CA LEU A 106 24.73 -23.69 -31.88
C LEU A 106 23.60 -23.75 -30.84
N ASN A 107 22.38 -23.32 -31.18
CA ASN A 107 21.26 -23.36 -30.25
C ASN A 107 20.78 -24.81 -29.97
N LEU A 108 20.65 -25.68 -30.97
CA LEU A 108 20.18 -27.07 -30.78
C LEU A 108 21.07 -27.88 -29.83
N ASN A 109 22.38 -27.69 -29.90
CA ASN A 109 23.36 -28.39 -29.05
C ASN A 109 23.50 -27.79 -27.64
N VAL A 110 22.74 -26.73 -27.30
CA VAL A 110 22.74 -26.07 -25.99
C VAL A 110 21.36 -26.11 -25.32
N VAL A 111 20.27 -25.99 -26.10
CA VAL A 111 18.90 -25.87 -25.57
C VAL A 111 18.31 -27.20 -25.08
N SER A 112 18.87 -28.35 -25.47
CA SER A 112 18.37 -29.67 -25.07
C SER A 112 18.83 -30.13 -23.67
N GLN A 113 18.70 -29.27 -22.65
CA GLN A 113 18.49 -29.72 -21.25
C GLN A 113 18.05 -28.63 -20.25
N ARG A 114 16.92 -28.92 -19.59
CA ARG A 114 16.43 -28.42 -18.28
C ARG A 114 16.39 -26.90 -18.05
N ILE A 115 15.16 -26.38 -18.10
CA ILE A 115 14.74 -25.16 -17.38
C ILE A 115 15.12 -25.32 -15.90
N GLY A 116 16.15 -24.58 -15.45
CA GLY A 116 16.72 -24.68 -14.11
C GLY A 116 17.20 -23.35 -13.51
N SER A 117 16.85 -22.21 -14.13
CA SER A 117 17.20 -20.88 -13.63
C SER A 117 16.38 -20.51 -12.39
N ARG A 118 16.99 -19.83 -11.42
CA ARG A 118 16.33 -19.22 -10.24
C ARG A 118 15.58 -17.92 -10.55
N THR A 119 15.06 -17.79 -11.77
CA THR A 119 14.21 -16.68 -12.22
C THR A 119 12.85 -17.26 -12.61
N ALA A 120 11.95 -17.36 -11.63
CA ALA A 120 10.59 -17.84 -11.84
C ALA A 120 9.76 -16.80 -12.62
N SER A 121 9.92 -16.80 -13.94
CA SER A 121 8.89 -16.29 -14.85
C SER A 121 7.60 -17.07 -14.55
N PHE A 122 6.56 -16.36 -14.14
CA PHE A 122 5.28 -16.96 -13.81
C PHE A 122 4.55 -17.30 -15.11
N ASN A 123 4.83 -18.50 -15.65
CA ASN A 123 4.07 -19.02 -16.79
C ASN A 123 2.62 -19.24 -16.37
N ASN A 124 1.73 -18.32 -16.75
CA ASN A 124 0.28 -18.44 -16.60
C ASN A 124 -0.27 -19.49 -17.59
N GLY A 125 0.13 -20.75 -17.40
CA GLY A 125 -0.22 -21.91 -18.22
C GLY A 125 -0.70 -23.13 -17.43
N GLU A 126 -0.81 -23.03 -16.10
CA GLU A 126 -1.52 -24.03 -15.30
C GLU A 126 -3.01 -23.68 -15.25
N ALA A 127 -3.87 -24.67 -15.49
CA ALA A 127 -5.30 -24.47 -15.65
C ALA A 127 -5.95 -23.84 -14.40
N HIS A 128 -6.82 -22.86 -14.62
CA HIS A 128 -7.73 -22.36 -13.60
C HIS A 128 -8.68 -23.47 -13.16
N LYS A 129 -8.32 -24.22 -12.10
CA LYS A 129 -9.26 -25.06 -11.37
C LYS A 129 -10.34 -24.15 -10.78
N SER A 130 -11.53 -24.18 -11.36
CA SER A 130 -12.70 -23.52 -10.82
C SER A 130 -13.08 -24.19 -9.50
N PHE A 131 -12.76 -23.53 -8.38
CA PHE A 131 -13.24 -23.95 -7.06
C PHE A 131 -14.76 -23.77 -7.03
N HIS A 132 -15.50 -24.88 -6.96
CA HIS A 132 -16.97 -24.87 -7.03
C HIS A 132 -17.60 -24.87 -5.63
N ARG A 133 -16.84 -25.23 -4.60
CA ARG A 133 -17.25 -25.19 -3.19
C ARG A 133 -16.12 -24.65 -2.30
N PRO A 134 -16.41 -23.96 -1.17
CA PRO A 134 -15.37 -23.46 -0.25
C PRO A 134 -14.43 -24.56 0.28
N GLN A 135 -14.92 -25.79 0.41
CA GLN A 135 -14.16 -26.96 0.83
C GLN A 135 -12.99 -27.26 -0.13
N ASP A 136 -13.16 -27.03 -1.43
CA ASP A 136 -12.15 -27.27 -2.47
C ASP A 136 -10.90 -26.39 -2.23
N ILE A 137 -11.11 -25.15 -1.77
CA ILE A 137 -10.04 -24.19 -1.45
C ILE A 137 -9.29 -24.62 -0.19
N ILE A 138 -10.00 -25.11 0.82
CA ILE A 138 -9.42 -25.61 2.07
C ILE A 138 -8.55 -26.84 1.79
N GLN A 139 -9.06 -27.81 1.01
CA GLN A 139 -8.31 -29.01 0.65
C GLN A 139 -7.09 -28.67 -0.23
N TYR A 140 -7.23 -27.80 -1.23
CA TYR A 140 -6.09 -27.37 -2.05
C TYR A 140 -4.98 -26.71 -1.23
N ASN A 141 -5.34 -25.85 -0.26
CA ASN A 141 -4.36 -25.23 0.63
C ASN A 141 -3.69 -26.27 1.55
N TYR A 142 -4.45 -27.22 2.09
CA TYR A 142 -3.90 -28.31 2.92
C TYR A 142 -2.95 -29.22 2.13
N GLU A 143 -3.30 -29.63 0.91
CA GLU A 143 -2.44 -30.42 0.03
C GLU A 143 -1.15 -29.66 -0.32
N ARG A 144 -1.26 -28.37 -0.64
CA ARG A 144 -0.13 -27.48 -0.92
C ARG A 144 0.79 -27.29 0.29
N GLU A 145 0.25 -27.29 1.50
CA GLU A 145 1.01 -27.19 2.75
C GLU A 145 1.69 -28.51 3.13
N LYS A 146 0.98 -29.63 2.99
CA LYS A 146 1.51 -30.99 3.11
C LYS A 146 2.68 -31.22 2.13
N GLU A 147 2.59 -30.69 0.91
CA GLU A 147 3.69 -30.67 -0.04
C GLU A 147 4.90 -29.85 0.44
N LYS A 148 4.70 -28.62 0.95
CA LYS A 148 5.81 -27.82 1.53
C LYS A 148 6.51 -28.61 2.64
N TYR A 149 5.74 -29.21 3.54
CA TYR A 149 6.28 -30.01 4.65
C TYR A 149 7.11 -31.20 4.16
N HIS A 150 6.60 -31.97 3.19
CA HIS A 150 7.30 -33.12 2.61
C HIS A 150 8.57 -32.71 1.82
N ARG A 151 8.54 -31.56 1.13
CA ARG A 151 9.73 -30.97 0.48
C ARG A 151 10.78 -30.56 1.52
N SER A 152 10.36 -30.00 2.66
CA SER A 152 11.25 -29.64 3.78
C SER A 152 11.89 -30.86 4.44
N LEU A 153 11.14 -31.94 4.69
CA LEU A 153 11.69 -33.20 5.23
C LEU A 153 12.79 -33.76 4.32
N LYS A 154 12.53 -33.87 3.02
CA LYS A 154 13.53 -34.33 2.02
C LYS A 154 14.77 -33.43 1.96
N MET A 155 14.63 -32.14 2.26
CA MET A 155 15.76 -31.22 2.35
C MET A 155 16.58 -31.45 3.63
N ILE A 156 15.93 -31.73 4.76
CA ILE A 156 16.59 -32.07 6.03
C ILE A 156 17.34 -33.41 5.92
N GLU A 157 16.72 -34.44 5.35
CA GLU A 157 17.35 -35.74 5.04
C GLU A 157 18.63 -35.56 4.21
N LYS A 158 18.54 -34.78 3.12
CA LYS A 158 19.68 -34.50 2.24
C LYS A 158 20.80 -33.73 2.96
N ILE A 159 20.46 -32.77 3.83
CA ILE A 159 21.45 -32.07 4.66
C ILE A 159 22.11 -33.02 5.68
N SER A 160 21.37 -33.98 6.22
CA SER A 160 21.90 -35.00 7.13
C SER A 160 22.92 -35.90 6.44
N GLY A 161 22.57 -36.47 5.27
CA GLY A 161 23.47 -37.32 4.49
C GLY A 161 24.77 -36.61 4.07
N ILE A 162 24.70 -35.33 3.69
CA ILE A 162 25.89 -34.51 3.39
C ILE A 162 26.80 -34.33 4.61
N LYS A 163 26.23 -34.16 5.82
CA LYS A 163 27.02 -34.08 7.07
C LYS A 163 27.68 -35.41 7.40
N GLU A 164 26.97 -36.52 7.26
CA GLU A 164 27.48 -37.87 7.53
C GLU A 164 28.61 -38.26 6.56
N GLU A 165 28.45 -37.98 5.26
CA GLU A 165 29.50 -38.21 4.27
C GLU A 165 30.74 -37.33 4.53
N ALA A 166 30.55 -36.09 4.99
CA ALA A 166 31.64 -35.21 5.39
C ALA A 166 32.35 -35.66 6.68
N LEU A 167 31.67 -36.36 7.59
CA LEU A 167 32.29 -36.98 8.77
C LEU A 167 33.14 -38.21 8.38
N ARG A 168 32.59 -39.15 7.60
CA ARG A 168 33.35 -40.32 7.10
C ARG A 168 34.62 -39.91 6.33
N LYS A 169 34.55 -38.85 5.53
CA LYS A 169 35.71 -38.27 4.81
C LYS A 169 36.74 -37.57 5.72
N LYS A 170 36.42 -37.26 6.98
CA LYS A 170 37.40 -36.83 8.00
C LYS A 170 38.02 -38.03 8.71
N GLU A 171 37.21 -39.02 9.08
CA GLU A 171 37.66 -40.25 9.76
C GLU A 171 38.67 -41.03 8.91
N GLU A 172 38.40 -41.19 7.60
CA GLU A 172 39.38 -41.77 6.67
C GLU A 172 40.73 -41.04 6.66
N LYS A 173 40.71 -39.69 6.72
CA LYS A 173 41.95 -38.89 6.70
C LYS A 173 42.73 -39.05 7.99
N ILE A 174 42.04 -39.11 9.13
CA ILE A 174 42.66 -39.40 10.43
C ILE A 174 43.29 -40.79 10.41
N LYS A 175 42.57 -41.81 9.93
CA LYS A 175 43.09 -43.19 9.81
C LYS A 175 44.35 -43.25 8.92
N LYS A 176 44.32 -42.60 7.74
CA LYS A 176 45.45 -42.52 6.81
C LYS A 176 46.68 -41.79 7.39
N ILE A 177 46.51 -40.91 8.38
CA ILE A 177 47.62 -40.30 9.14
C ILE A 177 48.18 -41.30 10.17
N VAL A 178 47.31 -41.91 10.99
CA VAL A 178 47.72 -42.90 12.01
C VAL A 178 48.47 -44.08 11.40
N ASP A 179 48.01 -44.60 10.26
CA ASP A 179 48.68 -45.72 9.57
C ASP A 179 50.05 -45.30 8.97
N ARG A 180 50.22 -44.02 8.59
CA ARG A 180 51.50 -43.46 8.13
C ARG A 180 52.49 -43.28 9.28
N ASP A 181 52.04 -42.78 10.43
CA ASP A 181 52.90 -42.56 11.59
C ASP A 181 53.37 -43.89 12.21
N LYS A 182 52.49 -44.90 12.27
CA LYS A 182 52.87 -46.28 12.64
C LYS A 182 53.99 -46.83 11.75
N LYS A 183 53.89 -46.61 10.43
CA LYS A 183 54.93 -47.05 9.49
C LYS A 183 56.25 -46.29 9.73
N LEU A 184 56.20 -44.97 9.91
CA LEU A 184 57.38 -44.16 10.23
C LEU A 184 58.04 -44.56 11.56
N GLN A 185 57.27 -45.01 12.54
CA GLN A 185 57.79 -45.51 13.82
C GLN A 185 58.48 -46.88 13.65
N ALA A 186 57.91 -47.79 12.87
CA ALA A 186 58.54 -49.08 12.54
C ALA A 186 59.85 -48.89 11.73
N ASP A 187 59.85 -47.98 10.75
CA ASP A 187 61.03 -47.65 9.93
C ASP A 187 62.16 -47.00 10.76
N ARG A 188 61.85 -46.38 11.93
CA ARG A 188 62.85 -45.92 12.90
C ARG A 188 63.42 -47.06 13.72
N MET A 189 62.55 -47.81 14.42
CA MET A 189 62.91 -48.97 15.25
C MET A 189 63.86 -49.92 14.52
N LYS A 190 63.56 -50.23 13.24
CA LYS A 190 64.41 -51.10 12.42
C LYS A 190 65.81 -50.53 12.16
N LYS A 191 65.94 -49.23 11.94
CA LYS A 191 67.25 -48.56 11.74
C LYS A 191 68.06 -48.53 13.02
N ASP A 192 67.40 -48.32 14.16
CA ASP A 192 68.04 -48.30 15.47
C ASP A 192 68.59 -49.71 15.80
N GLU A 193 67.81 -50.77 15.53
CA GLU A 193 68.27 -52.17 15.59
C GLU A 193 69.45 -52.47 14.65
N GLU A 194 69.40 -52.00 13.39
CA GLU A 194 70.48 -52.20 12.41
C GLU A 194 71.78 -51.49 12.84
N HIS A 195 71.66 -50.29 13.42
CA HIS A 195 72.78 -49.53 13.96
C HIS A 195 73.37 -50.18 15.22
N GLU A 196 72.53 -50.73 16.11
CA GLU A 196 73.01 -51.45 17.29
C GLU A 196 73.78 -52.72 16.89
N LYS A 197 73.23 -53.53 15.98
CA LYS A 197 73.88 -54.75 15.46
C LYS A 197 75.23 -54.44 14.79
N TYR A 198 75.31 -53.34 14.04
CA TYR A 198 76.58 -52.86 13.47
C TYR A 198 77.59 -52.46 14.56
N THR A 199 77.13 -51.76 15.60
CA THR A 199 77.96 -51.30 16.72
C THR A 199 78.50 -52.47 17.54
N GLN A 200 77.67 -53.47 17.85
CA GLN A 200 78.08 -54.70 18.52
C GLN A 200 79.15 -55.44 17.70
N MET A 201 78.93 -55.64 16.40
CA MET A 201 79.90 -56.29 15.49
C MET A 201 81.26 -55.56 15.44
N GLN A 202 81.27 -54.23 15.48
CA GLN A 202 82.52 -53.44 15.53
C GLN A 202 83.26 -53.62 16.86
N ASN A 203 82.53 -53.70 17.98
CA ASN A 203 83.11 -53.93 19.30
C ASN A 203 83.70 -55.34 19.43
N GLU A 204 83.05 -56.37 18.86
CA GLU A 204 83.61 -57.74 18.79
C GLU A 204 84.89 -57.80 17.95
N LYS A 205 84.90 -57.14 16.77
CA LYS A 205 86.11 -57.02 15.94
C LYS A 205 87.26 -56.37 16.70
N ARG A 206 87.00 -55.26 17.41
CA ARG A 206 87.99 -54.59 18.27
C ARG A 206 88.50 -55.52 19.38
N LYS A 207 87.63 -56.27 20.04
CA LYS A 207 87.99 -57.25 21.09
C LYS A 207 88.88 -58.37 20.55
N SER A 208 88.57 -58.91 19.37
CA SER A 208 89.39 -59.94 18.70
C SER A 208 90.78 -59.42 18.30
N ILE A 209 90.86 -58.18 17.78
CA ILE A 209 92.13 -57.52 17.44
C ILE A 209 92.99 -57.31 18.70
N LEU A 210 92.40 -56.82 19.80
CA LEU A 210 93.10 -56.63 21.08
C LEU A 210 93.63 -57.94 21.67
N GLN A 211 92.84 -59.02 21.61
CA GLN A 211 93.27 -60.34 22.08
C GLN A 211 94.45 -60.88 21.26
N LYS A 212 94.41 -60.73 19.92
CA LYS A 212 95.54 -61.09 19.04
C LYS A 212 96.78 -60.24 19.33
N LYS A 213 96.62 -58.93 19.57
CA LYS A 213 97.74 -58.03 19.92
C LYS A 213 98.42 -58.44 21.22
N SER A 214 97.63 -58.73 22.27
CA SER A 214 98.15 -59.23 23.56
C SER A 214 98.96 -60.53 23.39
N GLN A 215 98.46 -61.49 22.61
CA GLN A 215 99.16 -62.75 22.39
C GLN A 215 100.44 -62.59 21.52
N ILE A 216 100.48 -61.61 20.61
CA ILE A 216 101.69 -61.23 19.89
C ILE A 216 102.72 -60.57 20.83
N GLU A 217 102.28 -59.68 21.72
CA GLU A 217 103.15 -59.02 22.71
C GLU A 217 103.80 -60.01 23.68
N GLU A 218 103.05 -61.01 24.15
CA GLU A 218 103.59 -62.06 25.03
C GLU A 218 104.54 -63.00 24.27
N ASN A 219 104.24 -63.37 23.03
CA ASN A 219 105.17 -64.12 22.17
C ASN A 219 106.49 -63.34 21.94
N ILE A 220 106.41 -62.01 21.75
CA ILE A 220 107.59 -61.14 21.62
C ILE A 220 108.39 -61.12 22.93
N ARG A 221 107.75 -61.00 24.11
CA ARG A 221 108.44 -61.08 25.41
C ARG A 221 109.22 -62.38 25.59
N ILE A 222 108.59 -63.52 25.29
CA ILE A 222 109.21 -64.85 25.37
C ILE A 222 110.42 -64.93 24.42
N GLN A 223 110.28 -64.46 23.18
CA GLN A 223 111.38 -64.40 22.22
C GLN A 223 112.52 -63.49 22.69
N CYS A 224 112.22 -62.29 23.23
CA CYS A 224 113.22 -61.38 23.77
C CYS A 224 113.98 -61.98 24.97
N CYS A 225 113.31 -62.72 25.85
CA CYS A 225 113.94 -63.40 26.99
C CYS A 225 114.89 -64.53 26.53
N ASN A 226 114.43 -65.34 25.56
CA ASN A 226 115.25 -66.40 24.95
C ASN A 226 116.44 -65.84 24.17
N ILE A 227 116.27 -64.72 23.47
CA ILE A 227 117.35 -64.02 22.76
C ILE A 227 118.33 -63.39 23.76
N GLY A 228 117.85 -62.80 24.86
CA GLY A 228 118.68 -62.22 25.92
C GLY A 228 119.62 -63.26 26.54
N THR A 229 119.06 -64.39 27.00
CA THR A 229 119.84 -65.49 27.60
C THR A 229 120.78 -66.18 26.59
N LEU A 230 120.42 -66.23 25.30
CA LEU A 230 121.32 -66.71 24.24
C LEU A 230 122.48 -65.73 23.97
N LEU A 231 122.20 -64.43 23.95
CA LEU A 231 123.19 -63.37 23.75
C LEU A 231 124.17 -63.29 24.93
N GLU A 232 123.68 -63.39 26.16
CA GLU A 232 124.49 -63.41 27.38
C GLU A 232 125.49 -64.58 27.36
N LYS A 233 125.01 -65.81 27.11
CA LYS A 233 125.86 -67.00 26.95
C LYS A 233 126.92 -66.82 25.86
N ARG A 234 126.58 -66.19 24.73
CA ARG A 234 127.54 -65.86 23.67
C ARG A 234 128.51 -64.76 24.07
N MET A 235 128.06 -63.73 24.80
CA MET A 235 128.91 -62.60 25.19
C MET A 235 130.00 -63.00 26.19
N ASN A 236 129.72 -63.99 27.05
CA ASN A 236 130.69 -64.58 27.96
C ASN A 236 131.78 -65.41 27.26
N LEU A 237 131.56 -65.83 26.01
CA LEU A 237 132.51 -66.56 25.17
C LEU A 237 133.31 -65.67 24.20
N LEU A 238 133.02 -64.37 24.12
CA LEU A 238 133.70 -63.45 23.19
C LEU A 238 134.94 -62.82 23.80
N SER A 239 135.98 -62.63 22.98
CA SER A 239 137.15 -61.82 23.36
C SER A 239 136.75 -60.34 23.51
N ASP A 240 137.52 -59.57 24.28
CA ASP A 240 137.22 -58.15 24.45
C ASP A 240 137.41 -57.32 23.16
N ARG A 241 138.21 -57.82 22.21
CA ARG A 241 138.30 -57.28 20.85
C ARG A 241 136.98 -57.43 20.10
N ASP A 242 136.35 -58.60 20.18
CA ASP A 242 135.08 -58.88 19.50
C ASP A 242 133.91 -58.18 20.18
N LYS A 243 133.90 -58.11 21.53
CA LYS A 243 132.96 -57.27 22.28
C LYS A 243 133.05 -55.80 21.86
N LYS A 244 134.25 -55.26 21.60
CA LYS A 244 134.44 -53.88 21.10
C LYS A 244 133.84 -53.69 19.70
N ILE A 245 134.08 -54.62 18.77
CA ILE A 245 133.50 -54.62 17.42
C ILE A 245 131.96 -54.72 17.47
N LEU A 246 131.42 -55.58 18.34
CA LEU A 246 129.97 -55.75 18.52
C LEU A 246 129.30 -54.49 19.08
N ARG A 247 129.90 -53.86 20.10
CA ARG A 247 129.43 -52.57 20.65
C ARG A 247 129.45 -51.45 19.62
N GLU A 248 130.36 -51.49 18.64
CA GLU A 248 130.37 -50.51 17.55
C GLU A 248 129.31 -50.79 16.47
N LYS A 249 129.10 -52.07 16.09
CA LYS A 249 127.96 -52.45 15.24
C LYS A 249 126.61 -52.09 15.88
N MET A 250 126.50 -52.23 17.21
CA MET A 250 125.31 -51.78 17.95
C MET A 250 125.10 -50.26 17.88
N ARG A 251 126.15 -49.44 18.08
CA ARG A 251 126.04 -47.97 17.94
C ARG A 251 125.54 -47.57 16.54
N ARG A 252 126.15 -48.11 15.48
CA ARG A 252 125.75 -47.84 14.09
C ARG A 252 124.30 -48.28 13.79
N ASN A 253 123.81 -49.34 14.42
CA ASN A 253 122.40 -49.75 14.32
C ASN A 253 121.46 -48.87 15.16
N GLN A 254 121.88 -48.40 16.33
CA GLN A 254 121.11 -47.45 17.15
C GLN A 254 120.95 -46.10 16.44
N GLU A 255 121.99 -45.62 15.74
CA GLU A 255 121.92 -44.43 14.88
C GLU A 255 120.88 -44.63 13.76
N LYS A 256 120.94 -45.73 13.00
CA LYS A 256 119.95 -46.10 11.97
C LYS A 256 118.52 -46.40 12.49
N ILE A 257 118.33 -46.47 13.80
CA ILE A 257 117.01 -46.56 14.45
C ILE A 257 116.54 -45.16 14.84
N ARG A 258 117.39 -44.36 15.48
CA ARG A 258 117.12 -42.94 15.81
C ARG A 258 116.79 -42.11 14.57
N GLU A 259 117.55 -42.31 13.48
CA GLU A 259 117.35 -41.64 12.20
C GLU A 259 115.98 -41.96 11.58
N ARG A 260 115.53 -43.23 11.64
CA ARG A 260 114.17 -43.61 11.23
C ARG A 260 113.09 -43.03 12.14
N ILE A 261 113.28 -43.09 13.46
CA ILE A 261 112.34 -42.50 14.43
C ILE A 261 112.18 -40.99 14.17
N ASN A 262 113.26 -40.26 13.92
CA ASN A 262 113.19 -38.84 13.54
C ASN A 262 112.44 -38.64 12.21
N ASN A 263 112.72 -39.44 11.18
CA ASN A 263 112.06 -39.32 9.88
C ASN A 263 110.55 -39.62 9.95
N ASP A 264 110.14 -40.59 10.76
CA ASP A 264 108.72 -40.91 10.96
C ASP A 264 108.03 -39.87 11.87
N PHE A 265 108.72 -39.30 12.85
CA PHE A 265 108.22 -38.18 13.67
C PHE A 265 108.01 -36.91 12.82
N GLN A 266 108.90 -36.62 11.86
CA GLN A 266 108.74 -35.51 10.92
C GLN A 266 107.53 -35.71 9.98
N LYS A 267 107.23 -36.96 9.56
CA LYS A 267 105.98 -37.24 8.81
C LYS A 267 104.74 -36.96 9.66
N ILE A 268 104.73 -37.40 10.92
CA ILE A 268 103.60 -37.16 11.84
C ILE A 268 103.35 -35.65 12.02
N ILE A 269 104.41 -34.83 12.12
CA ILE A 269 104.29 -33.36 12.17
C ILE A 269 103.70 -32.81 10.86
N MET A 270 104.15 -33.28 9.70
CA MET A 270 103.62 -32.88 8.39
C MET A 270 102.13 -33.25 8.22
N ASP A 271 101.74 -34.45 8.66
CA ASP A 271 100.34 -34.90 8.63
C ASP A 271 99.47 -34.10 9.61
N GLU A 272 99.97 -33.76 10.81
CA GLU A 272 99.28 -32.85 11.75
C GLU A 272 99.06 -31.45 11.17
N ILE A 273 100.06 -30.88 10.48
CA ILE A 273 99.94 -29.57 9.82
C ILE A 273 98.87 -29.64 8.74
N ARG A 274 98.91 -30.69 7.91
CA ARG A 274 97.94 -30.92 6.84
C ARG A 274 96.51 -31.07 7.37
N ILE A 275 96.30 -31.85 8.43
CA ILE A 275 94.98 -31.99 9.07
C ILE A 275 94.47 -30.62 9.55
N LYS A 276 95.33 -29.79 10.15
CA LYS A 276 94.97 -28.43 10.60
C LYS A 276 94.71 -27.45 9.45
N ASP A 277 95.15 -27.72 8.22
CA ASP A 277 94.75 -26.98 7.01
C ASP A 277 93.39 -27.48 6.51
N GLU A 278 93.19 -28.80 6.41
CA GLU A 278 91.91 -29.42 6.00
C GLU A 278 90.75 -29.04 6.96
N GLU A 279 90.99 -28.98 8.27
CA GLU A 279 90.04 -28.49 9.27
C GLU A 279 89.62 -27.02 9.02
N ARG A 280 90.57 -26.15 8.66
CA ARG A 280 90.30 -24.73 8.35
C ARG A 280 89.50 -24.56 7.06
N GLU A 281 89.70 -25.43 6.06
CA GLU A 281 88.85 -25.43 4.86
C GLU A 281 87.41 -25.87 5.17
N VAL A 282 87.24 -26.88 6.03
CA VAL A 282 85.92 -27.34 6.49
C VAL A 282 85.20 -26.25 7.30
N GLU A 283 85.89 -25.58 8.23
CA GLU A 283 85.31 -24.47 8.99
C GLU A 283 84.86 -23.32 8.08
N LYS A 284 85.69 -22.97 7.09
CA LYS A 284 85.35 -21.95 6.09
C LYS A 284 84.13 -22.36 5.26
N MET A 285 84.03 -23.61 4.80
CA MET A 285 82.86 -24.12 4.08
C MET A 285 81.59 -24.11 4.95
N MET A 286 81.70 -24.38 6.24
CA MET A 286 80.59 -24.30 7.21
C MET A 286 80.07 -22.86 7.36
N GLN A 287 80.96 -21.87 7.50
CA GLN A 287 80.59 -20.45 7.55
C GLN A 287 79.90 -20.01 6.24
N ASP A 288 80.43 -20.43 5.10
CA ASP A 288 79.88 -20.15 3.77
C ASP A 288 78.47 -20.74 3.59
N LEU A 289 78.21 -21.94 4.13
CA LEU A 289 76.90 -22.58 4.15
C LEU A 289 75.93 -21.86 5.09
N GLN A 290 76.38 -21.47 6.28
CA GLN A 290 75.55 -20.72 7.24
C GLN A 290 75.10 -19.38 6.64
N LEU A 291 76.01 -18.61 6.05
CA LEU A 291 75.69 -17.32 5.39
C LEU A 291 74.67 -17.49 4.25
N LYS A 292 74.78 -18.58 3.45
CA LYS A 292 73.81 -18.91 2.40
C LYS A 292 72.43 -19.26 2.98
N ILE A 293 72.37 -19.99 4.10
CA ILE A 293 71.12 -20.31 4.80
C ILE A 293 70.48 -19.04 5.37
N GLU A 294 71.23 -18.23 6.13
CA GLU A 294 70.72 -17.00 6.75
C GLU A 294 70.23 -15.98 5.72
N SER A 295 70.95 -15.81 4.61
CA SER A 295 70.53 -14.96 3.50
C SER A 295 69.17 -15.40 2.93
N ARG A 296 69.00 -16.71 2.72
CA ARG A 296 67.77 -17.30 2.21
C ARG A 296 66.61 -17.20 3.21
N VAL A 297 66.86 -17.36 4.50
CA VAL A 297 65.87 -17.13 5.57
C VAL A 297 65.43 -15.66 5.58
N ARG A 298 66.37 -14.71 5.58
CA ARG A 298 66.07 -13.26 5.50
C ARG A 298 65.25 -12.92 4.25
N GLN A 299 65.51 -13.58 3.11
CA GLN A 299 64.72 -13.42 1.89
C GLN A 299 63.29 -13.97 2.04
N TYR A 300 63.10 -15.15 2.65
CA TYR A 300 61.77 -15.69 2.94
C TYR A 300 60.98 -14.80 3.91
N GLU A 301 61.60 -14.30 4.98
CA GLU A 301 60.98 -13.33 5.88
C GLU A 301 60.52 -12.07 5.16
N SER A 302 61.38 -11.49 4.31
CA SER A 302 61.04 -10.30 3.52
C SER A 302 59.83 -10.55 2.63
N ASN A 303 59.77 -11.72 1.99
CA ASN A 303 58.63 -12.12 1.14
C ASN A 303 57.35 -12.35 1.96
N VAL A 304 57.44 -12.93 3.16
CA VAL A 304 56.29 -13.08 4.08
C VAL A 304 55.80 -11.72 4.57
N LYS A 305 56.70 -10.84 5.03
CA LYS A 305 56.39 -9.46 5.46
C LYS A 305 55.71 -8.67 4.33
N LYS A 306 56.20 -8.77 3.09
CA LYS A 306 55.56 -8.18 1.89
C LYS A 306 54.15 -8.74 1.66
N ARG A 307 53.96 -10.06 1.68
CA ARG A 307 52.63 -10.69 1.49
C ARG A 307 51.62 -10.27 2.56
N ILE A 308 52.04 -10.19 3.83
CA ILE A 308 51.20 -9.70 4.94
C ILE A 308 50.81 -8.23 4.69
N GLN A 309 51.75 -7.38 4.27
CA GLN A 309 51.45 -5.97 3.99
C GLN A 309 50.50 -5.80 2.80
N THR A 310 50.67 -6.56 1.72
CA THR A 310 49.74 -6.57 0.58
C THR A 310 48.33 -7.02 1.01
N ALA A 311 48.23 -8.05 1.86
CA ALA A 311 46.94 -8.50 2.39
C ALA A 311 46.26 -7.44 3.27
N ARG A 312 47.01 -6.76 4.14
CA ARG A 312 46.51 -5.61 4.94
C ARG A 312 46.01 -4.48 4.04
N CYS A 313 46.79 -4.07 3.04
CA CYS A 313 46.41 -3.03 2.08
C CYS A 313 45.17 -3.43 1.26
N HIS A 314 44.99 -4.71 0.94
CA HIS A 314 43.78 -5.19 0.28
C HIS A 314 42.57 -5.18 1.23
N SER A 315 42.74 -5.56 2.50
CA SER A 315 41.68 -5.51 3.52
C SER A 315 41.12 -4.09 3.66
N VAL A 316 42.00 -3.09 3.83
CA VAL A 316 41.59 -1.68 3.91
C VAL A 316 40.85 -1.21 2.66
N LYS A 317 41.25 -1.65 1.47
CA LYS A 317 40.53 -1.33 0.21
C LYS A 317 39.15 -1.99 0.12
N VAL A 318 38.96 -3.18 0.68
CA VAL A 318 37.65 -3.86 0.74
C VAL A 318 36.74 -3.16 1.75
N GLU A 319 37.28 -2.79 2.91
CA GLU A 319 36.58 -2.05 3.96
C GLU A 319 36.13 -0.66 3.48
N GLN A 320 37.04 0.11 2.85
CA GLN A 320 36.71 1.39 2.21
C GLN A 320 35.62 1.24 1.14
N ARG A 321 35.70 0.22 0.27
CA ARG A 321 34.65 -0.09 -0.72
C ARG A 321 33.32 -0.44 -0.06
N PHE A 322 33.34 -1.19 1.04
CA PHE A 322 32.13 -1.57 1.76
C PHE A 322 31.46 -0.36 2.41
N THR A 323 32.23 0.49 3.11
CA THR A 323 31.73 1.74 3.71
C THR A 323 31.20 2.70 2.65
N GLN A 324 31.87 2.84 1.50
CA GLN A 324 31.38 3.64 0.39
C GLN A 324 30.05 3.09 -0.17
N ASN A 325 29.98 1.78 -0.46
CA ASN A 325 28.75 1.14 -0.95
C ASN A 325 27.58 1.32 0.04
N LEU A 326 27.87 1.28 1.35
CA LEU A 326 26.87 1.48 2.41
C LEU A 326 26.34 2.93 2.43
N LEU A 327 27.23 3.92 2.27
CA LEU A 327 26.86 5.33 2.14
C LEU A 327 26.01 5.56 0.87
N GLU A 328 26.40 4.97 -0.26
CA GLU A 328 25.65 5.09 -1.52
C GLU A 328 24.26 4.44 -1.44
N GLU A 329 24.09 3.29 -0.78
CA GLU A 329 22.76 2.71 -0.56
C GLU A 329 21.93 3.51 0.45
N ASN A 330 22.53 4.04 1.52
CA ASN A 330 21.82 4.91 2.46
C ASN A 330 21.29 6.17 1.75
N GLN A 331 22.11 6.85 0.95
CA GLN A 331 21.68 8.02 0.16
C GLN A 331 20.53 7.67 -0.82
N LYS A 332 20.58 6.51 -1.49
CA LYS A 332 19.47 6.04 -2.35
C LYS A 332 18.21 5.74 -1.54
N GLN A 333 18.31 5.33 -0.27
CA GLN A 333 17.16 5.12 0.61
C GLN A 333 16.59 6.44 1.13
N GLU A 334 17.43 7.39 1.53
CA GLU A 334 17.02 8.75 1.90
C GLU A 334 16.30 9.46 0.74
N GLU A 335 16.84 9.36 -0.49
CA GLU A 335 16.14 9.88 -1.68
C GLU A 335 14.76 9.23 -1.88
N LYS A 336 14.65 7.91 -1.74
CA LYS A 336 13.36 7.20 -1.87
C LYS A 336 12.38 7.64 -0.78
N LEU A 337 12.85 7.81 0.46
CA LEU A 337 12.05 8.28 1.58
C LEU A 337 11.56 9.71 1.34
N LYS A 338 12.44 10.62 0.91
CA LYS A 338 12.10 12.00 0.54
C LYS A 338 11.08 12.05 -0.60
N LYS A 339 11.30 11.25 -1.66
CA LYS A 339 10.36 11.09 -2.79
C LYS A 339 9.01 10.45 -2.39
N MET A 340 8.90 9.80 -1.23
CA MET A 340 7.62 9.39 -0.65
C MET A 340 7.00 10.53 0.19
N ILE A 341 7.77 11.20 1.05
CA ILE A 341 7.30 12.34 1.85
C ILE A 341 6.75 13.46 0.95
N ASP A 342 7.46 13.82 -0.12
CA ASP A 342 7.02 14.82 -1.12
C ASP A 342 5.70 14.44 -1.80
N LYS A 343 5.43 13.14 -1.98
CA LYS A 343 4.16 12.63 -2.51
C LYS A 343 3.05 12.70 -1.46
N THR A 344 3.34 12.31 -0.21
CA THR A 344 2.39 12.37 0.90
C THR A 344 1.93 13.80 1.16
N MET A 345 2.86 14.77 1.25
CA MET A 345 2.50 16.20 1.38
C MET A 345 1.64 16.68 0.22
N LYS A 346 1.95 16.32 -1.03
CA LYS A 346 1.14 16.67 -2.21
C LYS A 346 -0.24 16.00 -2.24
N CYS A 347 -0.43 14.89 -1.53
CA CYS A 347 -1.75 14.28 -1.31
C CYS A 347 -2.51 14.98 -0.18
N GLU A 348 -1.81 15.40 0.88
CA GLU A 348 -2.36 16.15 2.01
C GLU A 348 -2.83 17.56 1.57
N GLU A 349 -2.00 18.30 0.84
CA GLU A 349 -2.40 19.57 0.20
C GLU A 349 -3.69 19.44 -0.63
N LYS A 350 -3.84 18.33 -1.38
CA LYS A 350 -5.03 18.08 -2.21
C LYS A 350 -6.26 17.73 -1.39
N LYS A 351 -6.08 16.98 -0.30
CA LYS A 351 -7.12 16.68 0.69
C LYS A 351 -7.60 17.97 1.36
N ASP A 352 -6.68 18.85 1.77
CA ASP A 352 -7.00 20.11 2.43
C ASP A 352 -7.65 21.11 1.46
N LYS A 353 -7.15 21.26 0.23
CA LYS A 353 -7.80 22.04 -0.84
C LYS A 353 -9.21 21.51 -1.16
N LYS A 354 -9.44 20.20 -1.08
CA LYS A 354 -10.80 19.62 -1.21
C LYS A 354 -11.67 19.93 0.02
N ALA A 355 -11.09 19.95 1.21
CA ALA A 355 -11.80 20.28 2.46
C ALA A 355 -12.19 21.77 2.54
N THR A 356 -11.34 22.70 2.09
CA THR A 356 -11.69 24.14 2.03
C THR A 356 -12.81 24.38 1.02
N LEU A 357 -12.71 23.85 -0.20
CA LEU A 357 -13.78 23.92 -1.20
C LEU A 357 -15.10 23.31 -0.70
N SER A 358 -15.04 22.23 0.08
CA SER A 358 -16.24 21.64 0.70
C SER A 358 -16.85 22.52 1.79
N LYS A 359 -16.04 23.25 2.57
CA LYS A 359 -16.52 24.22 3.57
C LYS A 359 -17.16 25.44 2.90
N GLU A 360 -16.48 26.05 1.93
CA GLU A 360 -17.02 27.18 1.16
C GLU A 360 -18.34 26.82 0.46
N SER A 361 -18.45 25.61 -0.08
CA SER A 361 -19.68 25.12 -0.71
C SER A 361 -20.83 24.98 0.30
N ALA A 362 -20.55 24.42 1.49
CA ALA A 362 -21.52 24.32 2.57
C ALA A 362 -21.95 25.70 3.12
N GLU A 363 -21.02 26.65 3.24
CA GLU A 363 -21.32 28.03 3.66
C GLU A 363 -22.16 28.77 2.60
N LYS A 364 -21.83 28.64 1.30
CA LYS A 364 -22.65 29.19 0.20
C LYS A 364 -24.08 28.64 0.27
N MET A 365 -24.23 27.32 0.33
CA MET A 365 -25.53 26.64 0.46
C MET A 365 -26.30 27.08 1.71
N LYS A 366 -25.62 27.22 2.87
CA LYS A 366 -26.23 27.76 4.09
C LYS A 366 -26.78 29.17 3.86
N THR A 367 -26.00 30.09 3.28
CA THR A 367 -26.49 31.46 3.03
C THR A 367 -27.60 31.53 1.97
N GLU A 368 -27.69 30.58 1.04
CA GLU A 368 -28.82 30.48 0.11
C GLU A 368 -30.11 29.99 0.80
N ILE A 369 -29.98 29.05 1.73
CA ILE A 369 -31.08 28.58 2.59
C ILE A 369 -31.56 29.71 3.53
N GLU A 370 -30.65 30.45 4.16
CA GLU A 370 -31.01 31.62 4.98
C GLU A 370 -31.75 32.68 4.14
N LYS A 371 -31.27 32.97 2.91
CA LYS A 371 -31.94 33.86 1.95
C LYS A 371 -33.25 33.32 1.36
N SER A 372 -33.60 32.05 1.55
CA SER A 372 -34.89 31.49 1.13
C SER A 372 -35.91 31.56 2.28
N PHE A 373 -35.48 31.25 3.51
CA PHE A 373 -36.28 31.49 4.72
C PHE A 373 -36.63 32.98 4.90
N ASP A 374 -35.68 33.89 4.68
CA ASP A 374 -35.95 35.34 4.74
C ASP A 374 -37.00 35.80 3.72
N ARG A 375 -37.01 35.22 2.51
CA ARG A 375 -38.03 35.51 1.50
C ARG A 375 -39.39 34.94 1.88
N HIS A 376 -39.43 33.72 2.40
CA HIS A 376 -40.65 33.08 2.89
C HIS A 376 -41.27 33.89 4.05
N ASN A 377 -40.47 34.29 5.03
CA ASN A 377 -40.92 35.04 6.20
C ASN A 377 -41.47 36.44 5.85
N ARG A 378 -40.94 37.08 4.80
CA ARG A 378 -41.53 38.31 4.24
C ARG A 378 -42.92 38.04 3.64
N GLY A 379 -43.04 37.02 2.76
CA GLY A 379 -44.32 36.66 2.17
C GLY A 379 -45.41 36.32 3.21
N VAL A 380 -45.05 35.63 4.30
CA VAL A 380 -45.98 35.36 5.42
C VAL A 380 -46.40 36.66 6.14
N LYS A 381 -45.49 37.62 6.32
CA LYS A 381 -45.79 38.93 6.92
C LYS A 381 -46.73 39.74 6.03
N ASP A 382 -46.46 39.79 4.73
CA ASP A 382 -47.26 40.53 3.75
C ASP A 382 -48.70 39.96 3.65
N ILE A 383 -48.86 38.63 3.76
CA ILE A 383 -50.17 37.96 3.82
C ILE A 383 -50.92 38.32 5.11
N ASN A 384 -50.25 38.35 6.27
CA ASN A 384 -50.88 38.72 7.54
C ASN A 384 -51.33 40.20 7.54
N GLU A 385 -50.54 41.11 6.97
CA GLU A 385 -50.92 42.52 6.83
C GLU A 385 -52.13 42.72 5.90
N ALA A 386 -52.22 41.92 4.83
CA ALA A 386 -53.40 41.91 3.95
C ALA A 386 -54.67 41.39 4.65
N GLU A 387 -54.56 40.33 5.46
CA GLU A 387 -55.73 39.77 6.17
C GLU A 387 -56.22 40.68 7.30
N ILE A 388 -55.32 41.35 8.04
CA ILE A 388 -55.69 42.37 9.04
C ILE A 388 -56.52 43.47 8.37
N LYS A 389 -56.04 44.04 7.26
CA LYS A 389 -56.74 45.09 6.51
C LYS A 389 -58.10 44.62 5.98
N ARG A 390 -58.20 43.36 5.53
CA ARG A 390 -59.47 42.74 5.10
C ARG A 390 -60.48 42.62 6.24
N LEU A 391 -60.03 42.40 7.47
CA LEU A 391 -60.89 42.37 8.66
C LEU A 391 -61.37 43.78 9.05
N GLU A 392 -60.51 44.80 8.97
CA GLU A 392 -60.89 46.21 9.15
C GLU A 392 -61.98 46.65 8.15
N ASP A 393 -61.80 46.30 6.86
CA ASP A 393 -62.80 46.56 5.81
C ASP A 393 -64.14 45.84 6.09
N ILE A 394 -64.14 44.69 6.77
CA ILE A 394 -65.38 43.99 7.18
C ILE A 394 -66.04 44.73 8.34
N GLU A 395 -65.28 45.14 9.36
CA GLU A 395 -65.81 45.85 10.53
C GLU A 395 -66.36 47.24 10.16
N GLN A 396 -65.76 47.92 9.19
CA GLN A 396 -66.26 49.19 8.66
C GLN A 396 -67.62 49.01 7.95
N ARG A 397 -67.75 47.98 7.11
CA ARG A 397 -69.02 47.64 6.44
C ARG A 397 -70.11 47.20 7.42
N GLU A 398 -69.75 46.54 8.53
CA GLU A 398 -70.63 46.28 9.68
C GLU A 398 -71.16 47.59 10.29
N LYS A 399 -70.27 48.54 10.60
CA LYS A 399 -70.62 49.85 11.18
C LYS A 399 -71.55 50.65 10.25
N GLU A 400 -71.31 50.61 8.94
CA GLU A 400 -72.16 51.25 7.93
C GLU A 400 -73.55 50.61 7.82
N LYS A 401 -73.65 49.28 7.77
CA LYS A 401 -74.94 48.57 7.80
C LYS A 401 -75.77 48.95 9.04
N ARG A 402 -75.13 49.04 10.22
CA ARG A 402 -75.78 49.45 11.47
C ARG A 402 -76.28 50.90 11.42
N LYS A 403 -75.52 51.83 10.82
CA LYS A 403 -75.96 53.22 10.57
C LYS A 403 -77.19 53.25 9.66
N SER A 404 -77.14 52.59 8.51
CA SER A 404 -78.25 52.55 7.53
C SER A 404 -79.52 51.93 8.11
N PHE A 405 -79.41 50.85 8.89
CA PHE A 405 -80.55 50.25 9.59
C PHE A 405 -81.21 51.23 10.57
N ASN A 406 -80.43 51.98 11.34
CA ASN A 406 -80.97 52.98 12.27
C ASN A 406 -81.65 54.17 11.55
N ILE A 407 -81.16 54.56 10.37
CA ILE A 407 -81.81 55.57 9.52
C ILE A 407 -83.17 55.06 9.00
N ILE A 408 -83.22 53.84 8.45
CA ILE A 408 -84.48 53.23 7.98
C ILE A 408 -85.49 53.11 9.13
N LYS A 409 -85.03 52.68 10.32
CA LYS A 409 -85.85 52.56 11.53
C LYS A 409 -86.43 53.90 12.00
N SER A 410 -85.70 55.01 11.85
CA SER A 410 -86.22 56.35 12.20
C SER A 410 -87.20 56.86 11.14
N GLN A 411 -86.92 56.66 9.85
CA GLN A 411 -87.81 57.02 8.74
C GLN A 411 -89.18 56.31 8.82
N ILE A 412 -89.19 55.01 9.13
CA ILE A 412 -90.44 54.25 9.35
C ILE A 412 -91.25 54.85 10.51
N LYS A 413 -90.59 55.27 11.60
CA LYS A 413 -91.26 55.89 12.75
C LYS A 413 -91.88 57.26 12.39
N VAL A 414 -91.22 58.06 11.55
CA VAL A 414 -91.77 59.33 11.03
C VAL A 414 -92.99 59.07 10.15
N LEU A 415 -92.89 58.18 9.15
CA LEU A 415 -94.00 57.81 8.26
C LEU A 415 -95.22 57.25 9.01
N TYR A 416 -95.00 56.48 10.08
CA TYR A 416 -96.08 55.99 10.94
C TYR A 416 -96.80 57.14 11.68
N LEU A 417 -96.05 58.07 12.27
CA LEU A 417 -96.62 59.24 12.96
C LEU A 417 -97.37 60.15 11.99
N GLU A 418 -96.83 60.37 10.79
CA GLU A 418 -97.47 61.16 9.75
C GLU A 418 -98.78 60.52 9.27
N LYS A 419 -98.79 59.22 8.97
CA LYS A 419 -100.04 58.49 8.62
C LYS A 419 -101.06 58.55 9.76
N LYS A 420 -100.64 58.44 11.02
CA LYS A 420 -101.53 58.58 12.19
C LYS A 420 -102.15 59.98 12.26
N HIS A 421 -101.37 61.03 12.00
CA HIS A 421 -101.87 62.41 11.94
C HIS A 421 -102.84 62.63 10.77
N GLN A 422 -102.50 62.14 9.57
CA GLN A 422 -103.37 62.23 8.39
C GLN A 422 -104.71 61.52 8.60
N ASN A 423 -104.73 60.33 9.23
CA ASN A 423 -105.98 59.63 9.54
C ASN A 423 -106.84 60.39 10.55
N SER A 424 -106.26 60.88 11.66
CA SER A 424 -107.03 61.66 12.64
C SER A 424 -107.56 62.98 12.06
N TYR A 425 -106.84 63.58 11.12
CA TYR A 425 -107.35 64.74 10.37
C TYR A 425 -108.53 64.38 9.45
N ARG A 426 -108.50 63.21 8.78
CA ARG A 426 -109.64 62.71 7.99
C ARG A 426 -110.87 62.49 8.85
N GLU A 427 -110.71 61.82 10.01
CA GLU A 427 -111.79 61.59 10.98
C GLU A 427 -112.42 62.90 11.46
N ARG A 428 -111.61 63.87 11.89
CA ARG A 428 -112.11 65.21 12.28
C ARG A 428 -112.86 65.91 11.14
N LYS A 429 -112.32 65.86 9.91
CA LYS A 429 -112.95 66.48 8.73
C LYS A 429 -114.28 65.79 8.35
N GLN A 430 -114.37 64.47 8.51
CA GLN A 430 -115.59 63.70 8.24
C GLN A 430 -116.65 63.93 9.32
N SER A 431 -116.27 63.97 10.59
CA SER A 431 -117.13 64.34 11.72
C SER A 431 -117.70 65.76 11.53
N ALA A 432 -116.84 66.76 11.25
CA ALA A 432 -117.28 68.12 10.99
C ALA A 432 -118.24 68.23 9.78
N LYS A 433 -118.04 67.43 8.71
CA LYS A 433 -118.97 67.35 7.58
C LYS A 433 -120.32 66.75 7.99
N TYR A 434 -120.34 65.74 8.87
CA TYR A 434 -121.56 65.13 9.38
C TYR A 434 -122.37 66.12 10.23
N SER A 435 -121.74 66.79 11.20
CA SER A 435 -122.40 67.80 12.05
C SER A 435 -123.03 68.94 11.22
N ARG A 436 -122.29 69.46 10.22
CA ARG A 436 -122.81 70.52 9.32
C ARG A 436 -124.00 70.06 8.47
N THR A 437 -124.05 68.76 8.14
CA THR A 437 -125.20 68.16 7.44
C THR A 437 -126.42 68.07 8.35
N GLN A 438 -126.25 67.70 9.63
CA GLN A 438 -127.35 67.73 10.60
C GLN A 438 -127.87 69.15 10.87
N GLU A 439 -126.99 70.15 11.07
CA GLU A 439 -127.41 71.55 11.25
C GLU A 439 -128.30 72.03 10.08
N ASN A 440 -127.89 71.77 8.84
CA ASN A 440 -128.63 72.16 7.65
C ASN A 440 -129.99 71.44 7.56
N TYR A 441 -130.06 70.17 7.96
CA TYR A 441 -131.31 69.41 8.00
C TYR A 441 -132.28 69.93 9.09
N MET A 442 -131.76 70.33 10.25
CA MET A 442 -132.57 70.96 11.31
C MET A 442 -133.11 72.34 10.86
N LYS A 443 -132.26 73.20 10.29
CA LYS A 443 -132.67 74.50 9.72
C LYS A 443 -133.66 74.36 8.55
N TYR A 444 -133.64 73.23 7.83
CA TYR A 444 -134.67 72.91 6.84
C TYR A 444 -136.01 72.56 7.50
N LYS A 445 -136.03 71.67 8.51
CA LYS A 445 -137.25 71.36 9.27
C LYS A 445 -137.89 72.59 9.93
N GLU A 446 -137.06 73.46 10.49
CA GLU A 446 -137.46 74.73 11.10
C GLU A 446 -138.22 75.63 10.11
N LYS A 447 -137.68 75.84 8.90
CA LYS A 447 -138.37 76.59 7.82
C LYS A 447 -139.66 75.92 7.33
N VAL A 448 -139.74 74.59 7.36
CA VAL A 448 -140.97 73.87 6.99
C VAL A 448 -142.07 74.09 8.04
N LEU A 449 -141.73 74.04 9.33
CA LEU A 449 -142.65 74.35 10.44
C LEU A 449 -143.13 75.81 10.37
N GLU A 450 -142.21 76.76 10.19
CA GLU A 450 -142.53 78.19 10.07
C GLU A 450 -143.48 78.46 8.89
N LYS A 451 -143.23 77.85 7.73
CA LYS A 451 -144.14 77.93 6.57
C LYS A 451 -145.53 77.37 6.90
N HIS A 452 -145.61 76.27 7.64
CA HIS A 452 -146.89 75.65 7.99
C HIS A 452 -147.71 76.52 8.95
N GLN A 453 -147.06 77.13 9.96
CA GLN A 453 -147.70 78.09 10.87
C GLN A 453 -148.28 79.31 10.11
N ARG A 454 -147.53 79.89 9.16
CA ARG A 454 -148.03 80.98 8.31
C ARG A 454 -149.23 80.56 7.45
N GLN A 455 -149.24 79.33 6.93
CA GLN A 455 -150.40 78.79 6.20
C GLN A 455 -151.62 78.59 7.10
N GLN A 456 -151.40 78.25 8.38
CA GLN A 456 -152.45 78.10 9.39
C GLN A 456 -153.09 79.46 9.71
N GLN A 457 -152.28 80.50 9.92
CA GLN A 457 -152.74 81.88 10.15
C GLN A 457 -153.58 82.41 8.98
N VAL A 458 -153.12 82.23 7.74
CA VAL A 458 -153.88 82.62 6.53
C VAL A 458 -155.21 81.86 6.42
N ALA A 459 -155.28 80.60 6.84
CA ALA A 459 -156.53 79.84 6.87
C ALA A 459 -157.53 80.38 7.92
N GLU A 460 -157.04 80.89 9.06
CA GLU A 460 -157.86 81.56 10.08
C GLU A 460 -158.34 82.94 9.63
N GLU A 461 -157.50 83.75 8.97
CA GLU A 461 -157.90 85.02 8.35
C GLU A 461 -158.99 84.82 7.29
N ILE A 462 -158.83 83.83 6.41
CA ILE A 462 -159.84 83.46 5.40
C ILE A 462 -161.16 83.05 6.07
N LYS A 463 -161.11 82.30 7.19
CA LYS A 463 -162.29 81.91 7.96
C LYS A 463 -163.00 83.15 8.54
N ILE A 464 -162.27 84.05 9.18
CA ILE A 464 -162.80 85.31 9.75
C ILE A 464 -163.47 86.15 8.66
N HIS A 465 -162.83 86.33 7.50
CA HIS A 465 -163.42 87.05 6.36
C HIS A 465 -164.69 86.39 5.81
N LYS A 466 -164.73 85.05 5.80
CA LYS A 466 -165.90 84.28 5.32
C LYS A 466 -167.11 84.42 6.27
N ASP A 467 -166.87 84.44 7.58
CA ASP A 467 -167.92 84.69 8.58
C ASP A 467 -168.39 86.15 8.58
N LEU A 468 -167.48 87.12 8.35
CA LEU A 468 -167.82 88.53 8.12
C LEU A 468 -168.73 88.72 6.89
N LEU A 469 -168.39 88.09 5.76
CA LEU A 469 -169.22 88.09 4.54
C LEU A 469 -170.58 87.40 4.76
N SER A 470 -170.62 86.32 5.54
CA SER A 470 -171.85 85.63 5.94
C SER A 470 -172.77 86.55 6.75
N ASN A 471 -172.21 87.27 7.73
CA ASN A 471 -172.97 88.22 8.55
C ASN A 471 -173.43 89.46 7.77
N LEU A 472 -172.60 90.00 6.87
CA LEU A 472 -173.00 91.08 5.96
C LEU A 472 -174.15 90.68 5.05
N LYS A 473 -174.13 89.47 4.47
CA LYS A 473 -175.26 88.94 3.68
C LYS A 473 -176.54 88.78 4.51
N ARG A 474 -176.44 88.38 5.78
CA ARG A 474 -177.62 88.30 6.67
C ARG A 474 -178.23 89.69 6.94
N ARG A 475 -177.41 90.70 7.23
CA ARG A 475 -177.88 92.09 7.42
C ARG A 475 -178.58 92.64 6.18
N ASN A 476 -177.93 92.53 5.02
CA ASN A 476 -178.45 93.06 3.76
C ASN A 476 -179.78 92.38 3.36
N ASN A 477 -179.91 91.06 3.59
CA ASN A 477 -181.18 90.35 3.39
C ASN A 477 -182.29 90.80 4.36
N PHE A 478 -181.97 91.17 5.61
CA PHE A 478 -182.96 91.72 6.56
C PHE A 478 -183.44 93.11 6.12
N GLU A 479 -182.52 94.01 5.78
CA GLU A 479 -182.85 95.38 5.32
C GLU A 479 -183.70 95.38 4.03
N VAL A 480 -183.44 94.44 3.11
CA VAL A 480 -184.25 94.24 1.89
C VAL A 480 -185.60 93.57 2.17
N GLN A 481 -185.76 92.83 3.27
CA GLN A 481 -187.05 92.29 3.70
C GLN A 481 -187.92 93.36 4.38
N ASP A 482 -187.41 94.13 5.35
CA ASP A 482 -188.16 95.21 6.00
C ASP A 482 -188.69 96.25 4.99
N ALA A 483 -187.90 96.57 3.95
CA ALA A 483 -188.29 97.48 2.88
C ALA A 483 -189.35 96.92 1.91
N ARG A 484 -189.74 95.64 1.99
CA ARG A 484 -190.65 94.98 1.03
C ARG A 484 -191.74 94.07 1.63
N SER A 485 -191.68 93.70 2.90
CA SER A 485 -192.70 92.84 3.53
C SER A 485 -193.85 93.59 4.21
N VAL A 486 -194.24 94.76 3.69
CA VAL A 486 -195.66 95.19 3.76
C VAL A 486 -196.44 94.46 2.66
N TYR A 487 -196.41 93.13 2.69
CA TYR A 487 -197.49 92.20 2.28
C TYR A 487 -197.09 90.74 2.55
N SER A 488 -198.00 90.01 3.23
CA SER A 488 -198.13 88.54 3.29
C SER A 488 -196.92 87.64 3.67
N SER A 489 -196.85 87.28 4.97
CA SER A 489 -197.13 85.92 5.51
C SER A 489 -196.24 84.69 5.07
N PRO A 490 -196.31 83.50 5.72
CA PRO A 490 -195.35 83.27 6.81
C PRO A 490 -194.71 81.84 6.97
N ALA A 491 -193.49 81.86 7.54
CA ALA A 491 -192.94 80.91 8.53
C ALA A 491 -192.50 79.47 8.15
N LYS A 492 -191.75 78.87 9.12
CA LYS A 492 -191.32 77.45 9.31
C LYS A 492 -190.13 76.94 8.48
N MET A 493 -189.30 75.99 8.94
CA MET A 493 -188.78 75.59 10.28
C MET A 493 -187.72 74.47 10.13
N LYS A 494 -187.03 74.06 11.22
CA LYS A 494 -186.32 72.75 11.43
C LYS A 494 -185.00 72.49 10.63
N SER A 495 -184.09 71.55 10.96
CA SER A 495 -183.69 70.94 12.27
C SER A 495 -182.49 69.94 12.17
N VAL A 496 -181.53 70.01 13.14
CA VAL A 496 -180.95 68.87 13.95
C VAL A 496 -180.00 67.78 13.34
N SER A 497 -179.18 67.18 14.23
CA SER A 497 -178.22 66.03 14.16
C SER A 497 -176.74 66.36 13.85
N VAL A 498 -175.66 65.84 14.47
CA VAL A 498 -175.31 64.80 15.52
C VAL A 498 -174.77 63.43 15.01
N HIS A 499 -173.46 63.17 15.19
CA HIS A 499 -172.75 61.86 15.36
C HIS A 499 -171.22 62.06 15.60
N GLU A 500 -170.37 61.01 15.74
CA GLU A 500 -169.82 60.45 17.01
C GLU A 500 -168.45 59.72 16.78
N ARG A 501 -167.65 59.38 17.83
CA ARG A 501 -166.50 58.39 17.89
C ARG A 501 -165.18 58.73 17.14
N ASP A 502 -163.98 58.11 17.28
CA ASP A 502 -163.20 57.30 18.30
C ASP A 502 -161.74 57.07 17.74
N ALA A 503 -160.71 56.45 18.34
CA ALA A 503 -160.10 56.42 19.70
C ALA A 503 -158.76 55.58 19.70
N MET A 504 -157.88 55.70 20.73
CA MET A 504 -156.72 54.80 21.10
C MET A 504 -155.49 54.70 20.13
N SER A 505 -154.24 54.25 20.47
CA SER A 505 -153.50 53.96 21.74
C SER A 505 -151.93 53.92 21.54
N LEU A 506 -151.15 53.43 22.54
CA LEU A 506 -149.67 53.53 22.73
C LEU A 506 -148.78 52.46 22.02
N GLN A 507 -147.45 52.71 21.96
CA GLN A 507 -146.42 51.82 22.59
C GLN A 507 -145.01 52.46 22.74
N ASN A 508 -144.13 51.84 23.54
CA ASN A 508 -142.79 52.32 23.92
C ASN A 508 -141.68 51.31 23.57
N PHE A 509 -140.49 51.77 23.13
CA PHE A 509 -139.19 51.57 23.83
C PHE A 509 -138.07 52.41 23.18
#